data_AF-A0A955L6L2-F1
#
_entry.id   AF-A0A955L6L2-F1
#
_cell.length_a   1.000
_cell.length_b   1.000
_cell.length_c   1.000
_cell.angle_alpha   90.00
_cell.angle_beta   90.00
_cell.angle_gamma   90.00
#
_symmetry.space_group_name_H-M   'P 1'
#
loop_
_entity.id
_entity.type
_entity.pdbx_description
1 polymer ?
#
loop_
_entity_poly.entity_id
_entity_poly.type
_entity_poly.pdbx_seq_one_letter_code
_entity_poly.pdbx_strand_id
1 'polypeptide(L)'
;MKKNKILIASVISILALVTVATGLIGFKTFVLNEPSQDPKTVVQVYIDNINSNSVDANKELVTEKFIAEIDGDVSNDTNDDVKLVTILKEETIDGNNARVVEEFDAGIIKLNIEFKLVKSGSWVDGYSWLIDEVIFPDFGTDDQADLNSSEIDIVNAALNEEIQLATIKYTVLSVEETKTIEAMHEYGDAITAGAGTKYVVIKYVVENTTKSPISLSSSDLFTLVDEEDREYTEADDWYQAFDYETYLIYDELNPNIPFEGYSVFLVPEDIESYGVASCKKDTDICYLVNLR
;
A
#
# COMPACT_ATOMS: atom_id res chain seq x y z
N MET A 1 72.86 -6.62 63.22
CA MET A 1 71.39 -6.78 63.28
C MET A 1 70.85 -6.96 61.87
N LYS A 2 70.40 -8.18 61.55
CA LYS A 2 69.72 -8.54 60.28
C LYS A 2 68.24 -8.18 60.41
N LYS A 3 67.67 -7.43 59.46
CA LYS A 3 66.22 -7.32 59.27
C LYS A 3 65.86 -7.63 57.82
N ASN A 4 65.06 -8.68 57.69
CA ASN A 4 63.91 -8.84 56.81
C ASN A 4 64.12 -8.58 55.31
N LYS A 5 64.55 -9.62 54.61
CA LYS A 5 64.05 -9.92 53.26
C LYS A 5 62.92 -10.93 53.42
N ILE A 6 61.71 -10.55 53.06
CA ILE A 6 60.58 -11.39 52.58
C ILE A 6 59.36 -10.44 52.50
N LEU A 7 58.56 -10.59 51.43
CA LEU A 7 57.37 -9.81 51.04
C LEU A 7 57.60 -8.46 50.31
N ILE A 8 58.26 -8.49 49.15
CA ILE A 8 57.93 -7.58 48.03
C ILE A 8 57.88 -8.42 46.75
N ALA A 9 56.88 -9.29 46.66
CA ALA A 9 56.59 -10.03 45.42
C ALA A 9 55.08 -10.26 45.20
N SER A 10 54.20 -9.74 46.06
CA SER A 10 52.75 -9.99 45.98
C SER A 10 51.90 -8.73 45.81
N VAL A 11 52.50 -7.55 45.67
CA VAL A 11 51.74 -6.28 45.54
C VAL A 11 51.73 -5.75 44.09
N ILE A 12 52.64 -6.23 43.23
CA ILE A 12 52.73 -5.73 41.84
C ILE A 12 51.82 -6.52 40.88
N SER A 13 51.44 -7.76 41.18
CA SER A 13 50.52 -8.54 40.32
C SER A 13 49.03 -8.29 40.59
N ILE A 14 48.65 -7.65 41.70
CA ILE A 14 47.24 -7.33 41.98
C ILE A 14 46.86 -5.94 41.44
N LEU A 15 47.82 -5.02 41.33
CA LEU A 15 47.55 -3.66 40.81
C LEU A 15 47.45 -3.61 39.27
N ALA A 16 48.05 -4.57 38.57
CA ALA A 16 47.97 -4.69 37.11
C ALA A 16 46.71 -5.46 36.62
N LEU A 17 46.03 -6.21 37.49
CA LEU A 17 44.81 -6.93 37.13
C LEU A 17 43.53 -6.10 37.35
N VAL A 18 43.57 -5.13 38.28
CA VAL A 18 42.41 -4.26 38.58
C VAL A 18 42.24 -3.14 37.57
N THR A 19 43.30 -2.69 36.88
CA THR A 19 43.21 -1.67 35.82
C THR A 19 42.67 -2.20 34.50
N VAL A 20 42.80 -3.51 34.23
CA VAL A 20 42.21 -4.13 33.02
C VAL A 20 40.74 -4.48 33.25
N ALA A 21 40.34 -4.83 34.48
CA ALA A 21 38.94 -5.14 34.80
C ALA A 21 38.02 -3.91 34.88
N THR A 22 38.50 -2.76 35.37
CA THR A 22 37.72 -1.50 35.32
C THR A 22 37.70 -0.88 33.93
N GLY A 23 38.74 -1.11 33.11
CA GLY A 23 38.76 -0.74 31.70
C GLY A 23 37.73 -1.48 30.85
N LEU A 24 37.45 -2.76 31.14
CA LEU A 24 36.47 -3.57 30.40
C LEU A 24 35.01 -3.33 30.82
N ILE A 25 34.75 -2.94 32.07
CA ILE A 25 33.40 -2.52 32.50
C ILE A 25 33.06 -1.13 31.93
N GLY A 26 34.05 -0.23 31.82
CA GLY A 26 33.90 1.05 31.11
C GLY A 26 33.80 0.91 29.58
N PHE A 27 34.36 -0.16 29.00
CA PHE A 27 34.26 -0.41 27.56
C PHE A 27 32.88 -0.93 27.14
N LYS A 28 32.18 -1.68 28.01
CA LYS A 28 30.80 -2.13 27.71
C LYS A 28 29.77 -1.00 27.75
N THR A 29 30.00 0.05 28.53
CA THR A 29 29.21 1.30 28.46
C THR A 29 29.64 2.24 27.34
N PHE A 30 30.78 1.99 26.69
CA PHE A 30 31.27 2.78 25.55
C PHE A 30 30.80 2.26 24.19
N VAL A 31 30.21 1.07 24.12
CA VAL A 31 29.88 0.40 22.84
C VAL A 31 28.42 0.55 22.40
N LEU A 32 27.46 0.94 23.25
CA LEU A 32 26.05 0.81 22.87
C LEU A 32 25.18 1.95 23.38
N ASN A 33 25.49 3.20 23.03
CA ASN A 33 24.43 4.20 22.94
C ASN A 33 23.83 4.05 21.53
N GLU A 34 23.11 2.94 21.34
CA GLU A 34 22.33 2.73 20.12
C GLU A 34 21.16 3.72 20.11
N PRO A 35 20.66 4.10 18.93
CA PRO A 35 19.45 4.90 18.85
C PRO A 35 18.31 4.29 19.67
N SER A 36 17.51 5.13 20.33
CA SER A 36 16.39 4.68 21.18
C SER A 36 15.31 3.91 20.41
N GLN A 37 15.27 4.08 19.09
CA GLN A 37 14.35 3.47 18.15
C GLN A 37 15.11 3.05 16.90
N ASP A 38 14.67 2.00 16.22
CA ASP A 38 15.18 1.63 14.90
C ASP A 38 14.60 2.53 13.79
N PRO A 39 15.25 2.63 12.61
CA PRO A 39 14.82 3.50 11.52
C PRO A 39 13.36 3.30 11.09
N LYS A 40 12.92 2.05 10.90
CA LYS A 40 11.52 1.76 10.52
C LYS A 40 10.51 2.24 11.58
N THR A 41 10.85 2.17 12.87
CA THR A 41 9.97 2.66 13.93
C THR A 41 9.81 4.18 13.84
N VAL A 42 10.89 4.91 13.51
CA VAL A 42 10.81 6.37 13.29
C VAL A 42 9.91 6.70 12.11
N VAL A 43 10.03 5.97 10.99
CA VAL A 43 9.18 6.15 9.80
C VAL A 43 7.71 5.83 10.12
N GLN A 44 7.43 4.75 10.84
CA GLN A 44 6.06 4.41 11.22
C GLN A 44 5.43 5.49 12.12
N VAL A 45 6.15 5.99 13.12
CA VAL A 45 5.65 7.08 13.97
C VAL A 45 5.40 8.34 13.16
N TYR A 46 6.25 8.64 12.18
CA TYR A 46 6.05 9.77 11.27
C TYR A 46 4.75 9.63 10.46
N ILE A 47 4.48 8.46 9.90
CA ILE A 47 3.25 8.13 9.15
C ILE A 47 2.01 8.18 10.07
N ASP A 48 2.10 7.61 11.26
CA ASP A 48 1.01 7.59 12.24
C ASP A 48 0.60 9.03 12.63
N ASN A 49 1.58 9.92 12.82
CA ASN A 49 1.34 11.32 13.10
C ASN A 49 0.69 12.06 11.92
N ILE A 50 0.98 11.69 10.66
CA ILE A 50 0.27 12.23 9.48
C ILE A 50 -1.19 11.78 9.55
N ASN A 51 -1.44 10.49 9.74
CA ASN A 51 -2.78 9.91 9.82
C ASN A 51 -3.62 10.44 11.00
N SER A 52 -2.98 10.94 12.06
CA SER A 52 -3.64 11.56 13.22
C SER A 52 -3.67 13.08 13.19
N ASN A 53 -3.35 13.72 12.05
CA ASN A 53 -3.26 15.17 11.89
C ASN A 53 -2.37 15.85 12.97
N SER A 54 -1.34 15.14 13.43
CA SER A 54 -0.43 15.55 14.52
C SER A 54 0.89 16.10 13.97
N VAL A 55 0.80 17.03 13.01
CA VAL A 55 1.95 17.58 12.28
C VAL A 55 3.05 18.15 13.20
N ASP A 56 2.67 18.75 14.33
CA ASP A 56 3.65 19.28 15.29
C ASP A 56 4.52 18.20 15.92
N ALA A 57 4.02 16.97 16.08
CA ALA A 57 4.79 15.84 16.60
C ALA A 57 5.87 15.37 15.59
N ASN A 58 5.66 15.60 14.29
CA ASN A 58 6.63 15.23 13.26
C ASN A 58 7.87 16.13 13.24
N LYS A 59 7.81 17.33 13.83
CA LYS A 59 8.97 18.23 13.91
C LYS A 59 10.14 17.64 14.69
N GLU A 60 9.87 16.72 15.62
CA GLU A 60 10.91 16.05 16.41
C GLU A 60 11.54 14.85 15.68
N LEU A 61 10.93 14.37 14.58
CA LEU A 61 11.34 13.19 13.83
C LEU A 61 12.13 13.51 12.56
N VAL A 62 12.23 14.79 12.19
CA VAL A 62 12.84 15.27 10.94
C VAL A 62 14.04 16.18 11.20
N THR A 63 14.93 16.34 10.23
CA THR A 63 16.04 17.29 10.34
C THR A 63 15.58 18.73 10.11
N GLU A 64 16.31 19.71 10.65
CA GLU A 64 16.04 21.14 10.37
C GLU A 64 16.11 21.47 8.87
N LYS A 65 16.96 20.75 8.13
CA LYS A 65 17.07 20.84 6.67
C LYS A 65 15.75 20.44 6.00
N PHE A 66 15.19 19.30 6.38
CA PHE A 66 13.92 18.81 5.84
C PHE A 66 12.76 19.79 6.12
N ILE A 67 12.71 20.37 7.32
CA ILE A 67 11.72 21.41 7.66
C ILE A 67 11.84 22.61 6.73
N ALA A 68 13.07 23.07 6.46
CA ALA A 68 13.31 24.23 5.59
C ALA A 68 12.94 23.98 4.12
N GLU A 69 12.96 22.72 3.66
CA GLU A 69 12.55 22.34 2.31
C GLU A 69 11.01 22.30 2.15
N ILE A 70 10.27 21.95 3.21
CA ILE A 70 8.80 21.84 3.19
C ILE A 70 8.10 23.20 3.39
N ASP A 71 8.72 24.15 4.08
CA ASP A 71 8.11 25.47 4.39
C ASP A 71 7.84 26.33 3.13
N GLY A 72 8.25 25.85 1.94
CA GLY A 72 7.87 26.39 0.64
C GLY A 72 6.52 25.85 0.16
N ASP A 73 5.44 26.56 0.51
CA ASP A 73 4.15 26.52 -0.21
C ASP A 73 3.28 25.24 -0.04
N VAL A 74 3.36 24.56 1.10
CA VAL A 74 2.36 23.52 1.44
C VAL A 74 1.11 24.17 2.02
N SER A 75 0.07 24.32 1.22
CA SER A 75 -1.26 24.66 1.73
C SER A 75 -1.81 23.48 2.55
N ASN A 76 -2.12 23.71 3.83
CA ASN A 76 -2.76 22.75 4.74
C ASN A 76 -4.23 22.48 4.38
N ASP A 77 -4.50 22.10 3.13
CA ASP A 77 -5.83 21.64 2.70
C ASP A 77 -5.86 20.12 2.79
N THR A 78 -5.78 19.60 4.02
CA THR A 78 -5.90 18.17 4.27
C THR A 78 -7.37 17.79 4.29
N ASN A 79 -7.81 17.04 3.29
CA ASN A 79 -9.08 16.34 3.32
C ASN A 79 -9.01 15.25 4.41
N ASP A 80 -9.83 15.36 5.45
CA ASP A 80 -9.75 14.55 6.70
C ASP A 80 -9.98 13.03 6.50
N ASP A 81 -10.30 12.59 5.29
CA ASP A 81 -10.77 11.21 5.02
C ASP A 81 -9.71 10.26 4.46
N VAL A 82 -8.50 10.72 4.11
CA VAL A 82 -7.46 9.86 3.53
C VAL A 82 -6.56 9.27 4.61
N LYS A 83 -6.70 7.97 4.89
CA LYS A 83 -5.76 7.21 5.74
C LYS A 83 -4.71 6.54 4.89
N LEU A 84 -3.44 6.81 5.20
CA LEU A 84 -2.30 6.16 4.57
C LEU A 84 -2.11 4.78 5.19
N VAL A 85 -2.24 3.73 4.38
CA VAL A 85 -1.87 2.36 4.75
C VAL A 85 -0.51 2.07 4.14
N THR A 86 0.45 1.66 4.97
CA THR A 86 1.82 1.39 4.52
C THR A 86 2.28 -0.03 4.82
N ILE A 87 3.14 -0.54 3.95
CA ILE A 87 3.78 -1.85 4.11
C ILE A 87 5.30 -1.67 3.95
N LEU A 88 6.05 -1.99 5.00
CA LEU A 88 7.51 -1.98 4.97
C LEU A 88 8.01 -2.97 3.91
N LYS A 89 8.73 -2.46 2.90
CA LYS A 89 9.35 -3.26 1.84
C LYS A 89 10.82 -3.53 2.12
N GLU A 90 11.56 -2.50 2.52
CA GLU A 90 13.01 -2.58 2.65
C GLU A 90 13.53 -1.71 3.78
N GLU A 91 14.53 -2.20 4.51
CA GLU A 91 15.30 -1.44 5.48
C GLU A 91 16.78 -1.76 5.29
N THR A 92 17.60 -0.72 5.06
CA THR A 92 19.05 -0.83 4.98
C THR A 92 19.71 0.20 5.90
N ILE A 93 20.74 -0.23 6.62
CA ILE A 93 21.48 0.62 7.57
C ILE A 93 22.96 0.61 7.15
N ASP A 94 23.51 1.79 6.88
CA ASP A 94 24.91 2.00 6.56
C ASP A 94 25.53 3.08 7.47
N GLY A 95 26.06 2.61 8.61
CA GLY A 95 26.72 3.45 9.60
C GLY A 95 25.79 4.47 10.25
N ASN A 96 25.92 5.73 9.85
CA ASN A 96 25.09 6.84 10.36
C ASN A 96 23.92 7.16 9.43
N ASN A 97 23.70 6.38 8.38
CA ASN A 97 22.59 6.56 7.45
C ASN A 97 21.71 5.31 7.48
N ALA A 98 20.42 5.50 7.26
CA ALA A 98 19.49 4.42 7.01
C ALA A 98 18.56 4.80 5.85
N ARG A 99 18.08 3.78 5.16
CA ARG A 99 17.10 3.90 4.07
C ARG A 99 15.96 2.93 4.38
N VAL A 100 14.76 3.47 4.44
CA VAL A 100 13.52 2.72 4.68
C VAL A 100 12.60 2.97 3.49
N VAL A 101 12.09 1.89 2.90
CA VAL A 101 11.13 1.94 1.78
C VAL A 101 9.81 1.39 2.27
N GLU A 102 8.78 2.22 2.19
CA GLU A 102 7.39 1.88 2.52
C GLU A 102 6.57 1.90 1.23
N GLU A 103 5.77 0.86 1.00
CA GLU A 103 4.75 0.87 -0.04
C GLU A 103 3.47 1.47 0.55
N PHE A 104 3.04 2.60 0.03
CA PHE A 104 1.79 3.26 0.35
C PHE A 104 0.71 2.73 -0.58
N ASP A 105 -0.36 2.21 0.01
CA ASP A 105 -1.55 1.77 -0.71
C ASP A 105 -2.61 2.88 -0.63
N ALA A 106 -2.84 3.54 -1.77
CA ALA A 106 -3.87 4.56 -1.95
C ALA A 106 -5.02 4.02 -2.82
N GLY A 107 -5.43 2.77 -2.59
CA GLY A 107 -6.49 2.10 -3.34
C GLY A 107 -5.96 1.49 -4.64
N ILE A 108 -5.92 2.29 -5.71
CA ILE A 108 -5.51 1.80 -7.04
C ILE A 108 -4.00 1.96 -7.24
N ILE A 109 -3.40 2.95 -6.58
CA ILE A 109 -1.99 3.28 -6.76
C ILE A 109 -1.20 2.78 -5.56
N LYS A 110 -0.15 2.00 -5.84
CA LYS A 110 0.86 1.62 -4.86
C LYS A 110 2.13 2.43 -5.10
N LEU A 111 2.53 3.22 -4.11
CA LEU A 111 3.66 4.12 -4.19
C LEU A 111 4.77 3.64 -3.27
N ASN A 112 5.96 3.41 -3.80
CA ASN A 112 7.14 3.17 -2.96
C ASN A 112 7.75 4.52 -2.59
N ILE A 113 7.62 4.91 -1.33
CA ILE A 113 8.22 6.12 -0.78
C ILE A 113 9.49 5.73 -0.03
N GLU A 114 10.59 6.40 -0.37
CA GLU A 114 11.87 6.19 0.28
C GLU A 114 12.14 7.27 1.32
N PHE A 115 12.39 6.83 2.55
CA PHE A 115 12.84 7.68 3.66
C PHE A 115 14.33 7.48 3.84
N LYS A 116 15.10 8.56 3.71
CA LYS A 116 16.50 8.57 4.14
C LYS A 116 16.58 9.17 5.53
N LEU A 117 17.20 8.42 6.43
CA LEU A 117 17.38 8.82 7.81
C LEU A 117 18.87 8.99 8.12
N VAL A 118 19.15 9.95 8.99
CA VAL A 118 20.48 10.20 9.54
C VAL A 118 20.48 9.99 11.05
N LYS A 119 21.54 9.36 11.55
CA LYS A 119 21.78 9.20 12.99
C LYS A 119 22.28 10.52 13.56
N SER A 120 21.48 11.13 14.44
CA SER A 120 21.80 12.39 15.12
C SER A 120 21.99 12.16 16.62
N GLY A 121 22.67 13.10 17.29
CA GLY A 121 22.91 13.07 18.72
C GLY A 121 24.37 12.81 19.10
N SER A 122 24.59 12.50 20.37
CA SER A 122 25.92 12.38 20.96
C SER A 122 25.98 11.21 21.93
N TRP A 123 27.21 10.79 22.26
CA TRP A 123 27.38 9.75 23.26
C TRP A 123 26.87 10.14 24.65
N VAL A 124 26.73 11.44 24.95
CA VAL A 124 26.22 11.97 26.23
C VAL A 124 24.69 12.01 26.21
N ASP A 125 24.11 12.47 25.11
CA ASP A 125 22.68 12.79 25.02
C ASP A 125 21.84 11.64 24.47
N GLY A 126 22.50 10.58 23.98
CA GLY A 126 21.86 9.52 23.22
C GLY A 126 21.87 9.84 21.73
N TYR A 127 21.63 8.80 20.94
CA TYR A 127 21.43 8.96 19.50
C TYR A 127 19.95 8.74 19.17
N SER A 128 19.50 9.35 18.09
CA SER A 128 18.19 9.13 17.47
C SER A 128 18.35 9.08 15.95
N TRP A 129 17.43 8.42 15.27
CA TRP A 129 17.29 8.55 13.82
C TRP A 129 16.35 9.73 13.53
N LEU A 130 16.72 10.55 12.55
CA LEU A 130 15.90 11.64 12.04
C LEU A 130 15.74 11.47 10.53
N ILE A 131 14.55 11.72 10.02
CA ILE A 131 14.27 11.74 8.58
C ILE A 131 14.95 12.99 7.99
N ASP A 132 15.90 12.76 7.10
CA ASP A 132 16.61 13.84 6.40
C ASP A 132 15.99 14.17 5.05
N GLU A 133 15.41 13.17 4.39
CA GLU A 133 14.82 13.31 3.06
C GLU A 133 13.69 12.29 2.89
N VAL A 134 12.58 12.73 2.30
CA VAL A 134 11.50 11.87 1.83
C VAL A 134 11.48 11.97 0.32
N ILE A 135 11.76 10.85 -0.34
CA ILE A 135 11.81 10.76 -1.79
C ILE A 135 10.52 10.11 -2.22
N PHE A 136 9.66 10.94 -2.80
CA PHE A 136 8.50 10.47 -3.52
C PHE A 136 8.95 9.90 -4.86
N PRO A 137 8.24 8.89 -5.39
CA PRO A 137 8.43 8.52 -6.78
C PRO A 137 8.21 9.76 -7.65
N ASP A 138 9.06 9.94 -8.64
CA ASP A 138 8.98 11.08 -9.55
C ASP A 138 7.68 10.98 -10.37
N PHE A 139 6.76 11.92 -10.13
CA PHE A 139 5.47 11.97 -10.83
C PHE A 139 5.51 12.76 -12.14
N GLY A 140 6.70 13.17 -12.60
CA GLY A 140 6.91 13.77 -13.91
C GLY A 140 6.16 15.09 -14.11
N THR A 141 6.81 16.21 -13.81
CA THR A 141 6.34 17.53 -14.24
C THR A 141 7.07 17.91 -15.53
N ASP A 142 6.43 17.68 -16.68
CA ASP A 142 6.84 18.03 -18.05
C ASP A 142 7.95 17.19 -18.74
N ASP A 143 7.55 16.57 -19.88
CA ASP A 143 8.35 16.05 -21.01
C ASP A 143 9.51 15.03 -20.73
N GLN A 144 9.15 13.74 -20.84
CA GLN A 144 9.97 12.60 -21.31
C GLN A 144 11.36 12.36 -20.66
N ALA A 145 11.41 11.49 -19.65
CA ALA A 145 12.48 10.49 -19.51
C ALA A 145 12.12 9.34 -18.54
N ASP A 146 11.99 8.14 -19.10
CA ASP A 146 12.08 6.79 -18.50
C ASP A 146 11.82 6.63 -17.00
N LEU A 147 10.53 6.48 -16.72
CA LEU A 147 9.99 5.81 -15.56
C LEU A 147 10.48 4.34 -15.53
N ASN A 148 11.17 3.95 -14.46
CA ASN A 148 10.95 2.61 -13.89
C ASN A 148 9.80 2.68 -12.86
N SER A 149 8.75 3.45 -13.18
CA SER A 149 7.39 2.96 -12.94
C SER A 149 7.35 1.64 -13.67
N SER A 150 6.96 0.55 -13.02
CA SER A 150 6.50 -0.56 -13.82
C SER A 150 5.32 -0.02 -14.62
N GLU A 151 5.56 0.27 -15.90
CA GLU A 151 4.52 0.63 -16.84
C GLU A 151 3.44 -0.43 -16.67
N ILE A 152 2.28 -0.02 -16.16
CA ILE A 152 1.17 -0.96 -15.99
C ILE A 152 0.83 -1.38 -17.42
N ASP A 153 1.14 -2.62 -17.74
CA ASP A 153 0.88 -3.21 -19.04
C ASP A 153 -0.63 -3.41 -19.15
N ILE A 154 -1.31 -2.43 -19.77
CA ILE A 154 -2.74 -2.51 -20.07
C ILE A 154 -2.93 -3.36 -21.32
N VAL A 155 -3.42 -4.57 -21.12
CA VAL A 155 -3.80 -5.49 -22.19
C VAL A 155 -5.28 -5.25 -22.53
N ASN A 156 -5.52 -4.63 -23.67
CA ASN A 156 -6.86 -4.45 -24.21
C ASN A 156 -7.45 -5.80 -24.64
N ALA A 157 -8.64 -6.11 -24.15
CA ALA A 157 -9.39 -7.30 -24.47
C ALA A 157 -10.76 -6.94 -25.06
N ALA A 158 -11.29 -7.82 -25.90
CA ALA A 158 -12.64 -7.69 -26.45
C ALA A 158 -13.67 -8.46 -25.61
N LEU A 159 -14.96 -8.11 -25.77
CA LEU A 159 -16.05 -8.96 -25.32
C LEU A 159 -15.91 -10.39 -25.85
N ASN A 160 -16.29 -11.37 -25.04
CA ASN A 160 -16.17 -12.81 -25.30
C ASN A 160 -14.74 -13.35 -25.40
N GLU A 161 -13.73 -12.54 -25.06
CA GLU A 161 -12.35 -12.98 -24.91
C GLU A 161 -12.13 -13.57 -23.50
N GLU A 162 -11.45 -14.72 -23.42
CA GLU A 162 -11.10 -15.33 -22.14
C GLU A 162 -9.85 -14.66 -21.57
N ILE A 163 -9.99 -14.08 -20.39
CA ILE A 163 -8.91 -13.45 -19.65
C ILE A 163 -8.43 -14.40 -18.56
N GLN A 164 -7.12 -14.64 -18.54
CA GLN A 164 -6.46 -15.53 -17.61
C GLN A 164 -5.70 -14.72 -16.56
N LEU A 165 -6.18 -14.78 -15.31
CA LEU A 165 -5.50 -14.23 -14.14
C LEU A 165 -4.74 -15.33 -13.37
N ALA A 166 -4.18 -15.00 -12.22
CA ALA A 166 -3.35 -15.94 -11.44
C ALA A 166 -4.15 -17.13 -10.87
N THR A 167 -5.37 -16.88 -10.38
CA THR A 167 -6.19 -17.86 -9.65
C THR A 167 -7.55 -18.11 -10.29
N ILE A 168 -7.91 -17.32 -11.29
CA ILE A 168 -9.17 -17.42 -12.02
C ILE A 168 -8.95 -17.17 -13.49
N LYS A 169 -9.93 -17.57 -14.29
CA LYS A 169 -10.15 -17.06 -15.64
C LYS A 169 -11.57 -16.55 -15.74
N TYR A 170 -11.80 -15.53 -16.56
CA TYR A 170 -13.14 -15.01 -16.77
C TYR A 170 -13.37 -14.59 -18.21
N THR A 171 -14.63 -14.35 -18.56
CA THR A 171 -15.04 -13.83 -19.87
C THR A 171 -16.22 -12.91 -19.65
N VAL A 172 -16.13 -11.67 -20.17
CA VAL A 172 -17.29 -10.77 -20.24
C VAL A 172 -18.10 -11.13 -21.48
N LEU A 173 -19.36 -11.53 -21.27
CA LEU A 173 -20.23 -12.06 -22.33
C LEU A 173 -21.02 -10.95 -23.03
N SER A 174 -21.59 -10.04 -22.25
CA SER A 174 -22.41 -8.95 -22.76
C SER A 174 -22.46 -7.76 -21.81
N VAL A 175 -22.78 -6.60 -22.37
CA VAL A 175 -23.08 -5.36 -21.65
C VAL A 175 -24.45 -4.84 -22.08
N GLU A 176 -25.22 -4.32 -21.13
CA GLU A 176 -26.49 -3.64 -21.37
C GLU A 176 -26.49 -2.30 -20.64
N GLU A 177 -26.85 -1.23 -21.35
CA GLU A 177 -27.15 0.07 -20.75
C GLU A 177 -28.65 0.22 -20.60
N THR A 178 -29.15 0.49 -19.39
CA THR A 178 -30.58 0.68 -19.15
C THR A 178 -30.87 1.70 -18.05
N LYS A 179 -32.05 2.31 -18.12
CA LYS A 179 -32.58 3.15 -17.04
C LYS A 179 -33.25 2.35 -15.94
N THR A 180 -33.80 1.18 -16.27
CA THR A 180 -34.58 0.37 -15.35
C THR A 180 -34.16 -1.08 -15.53
N ILE A 181 -33.89 -1.75 -14.41
CA ILE A 181 -33.64 -3.19 -14.38
C ILE A 181 -34.86 -3.81 -13.72
N GLU A 182 -35.58 -4.63 -14.47
CA GLU A 182 -36.70 -5.40 -13.96
C GLU A 182 -36.22 -6.50 -13.01
N ALA A 183 -37.03 -6.83 -12.01
CA ALA A 183 -36.71 -7.91 -11.09
C ALA A 183 -36.58 -9.27 -11.82
N MET A 184 -35.46 -9.96 -11.58
CA MET A 184 -35.19 -11.29 -12.14
C MET A 184 -35.73 -12.44 -11.26
N HIS A 185 -36.32 -12.13 -10.11
CA HIS A 185 -36.90 -13.10 -9.18
C HIS A 185 -38.25 -12.63 -8.63
N GLU A 186 -39.08 -13.57 -8.15
CA GLU A 186 -40.47 -13.33 -7.72
C GLU A 186 -40.61 -12.33 -6.56
N TYR A 187 -39.57 -12.22 -5.73
CA TYR A 187 -39.56 -11.35 -4.54
C TYR A 187 -38.75 -10.07 -4.72
N GLY A 188 -38.28 -9.79 -5.94
CA GLY A 188 -37.48 -8.61 -6.24
C GLY A 188 -38.36 -7.44 -6.66
N ASP A 189 -37.77 -6.25 -6.59
CA ASP A 189 -38.35 -5.01 -7.09
C ASP A 189 -37.50 -4.47 -8.24
N ALA A 190 -38.15 -3.85 -9.22
CA ALA A 190 -37.42 -3.17 -10.29
C ALA A 190 -36.67 -1.96 -9.73
N ILE A 191 -35.41 -1.79 -10.14
CA ILE A 191 -34.60 -0.62 -9.78
C ILE A 191 -34.52 0.34 -10.96
N THR A 192 -34.54 1.65 -10.67
CA THR A 192 -34.55 2.70 -11.69
C THR A 192 -33.52 3.77 -11.37
N ALA A 193 -32.64 4.02 -12.33
CA ALA A 193 -31.58 5.00 -12.23
C ALA A 193 -32.16 6.41 -12.06
N GLY A 194 -31.50 7.21 -11.21
CA GLY A 194 -31.85 8.59 -10.98
C GLY A 194 -31.74 9.49 -12.22
N ALA A 195 -32.10 10.76 -12.04
CA ALA A 195 -31.92 11.76 -13.09
C ALA A 195 -30.42 11.91 -13.44
N GLY A 196 -30.09 11.86 -14.73
CA GLY A 196 -28.71 12.00 -15.22
C GLY A 196 -27.85 10.74 -15.10
N THR A 197 -28.38 9.61 -14.63
CA THR A 197 -27.63 8.35 -14.49
C THR A 197 -28.28 7.18 -15.21
N LYS A 198 -27.51 6.15 -15.54
CA LYS A 198 -27.97 4.88 -16.14
C LYS A 198 -27.28 3.72 -15.47
N TYR A 199 -27.87 2.53 -15.56
CA TYR A 199 -27.18 1.29 -15.19
C TYR A 199 -26.38 0.74 -16.36
N VAL A 200 -25.20 0.23 -16.06
CA VAL A 200 -24.41 -0.65 -16.94
C VAL A 200 -24.44 -2.03 -16.32
N VAL A 201 -25.10 -2.97 -16.98
CA VAL A 201 -25.25 -4.36 -16.55
C VAL A 201 -24.30 -5.23 -17.36
N ILE A 202 -23.34 -5.84 -16.67
CA ILE A 202 -22.32 -6.68 -17.27
C ILE A 202 -22.63 -8.13 -16.92
N LYS A 203 -22.73 -8.97 -17.95
CA LYS A 203 -22.85 -10.42 -17.79
C LYS A 203 -21.50 -11.07 -18.01
N TYR A 204 -21.09 -11.97 -17.12
CA TYR A 204 -19.79 -12.64 -17.21
C TYR A 204 -19.87 -14.11 -16.79
N VAL A 205 -18.80 -14.83 -17.13
CA VAL A 205 -18.50 -16.15 -16.56
C VAL A 205 -17.11 -16.09 -15.92
N VAL A 206 -16.95 -16.68 -14.74
CA VAL A 206 -15.68 -16.77 -14.00
C VAL A 206 -15.46 -18.20 -13.50
N GLU A 207 -14.23 -18.68 -13.52
CA GLU A 207 -13.88 -20.02 -13.08
C GLU A 207 -12.59 -19.97 -12.24
N ASN A 208 -12.62 -20.62 -11.07
CA ASN A 208 -11.43 -20.84 -10.24
C ASN A 208 -10.50 -21.86 -10.90
N THR A 209 -9.28 -21.45 -11.23
CA THR A 209 -8.26 -22.28 -11.91
C THR A 209 -7.28 -22.95 -10.93
N THR A 210 -7.45 -22.72 -9.62
CA THR A 210 -6.64 -23.34 -8.58
C THR A 210 -7.14 -24.75 -8.23
N LYS A 211 -6.50 -25.38 -7.24
CA LYS A 211 -6.86 -26.73 -6.75
C LYS A 211 -7.69 -26.73 -5.47
N SER A 212 -7.98 -25.55 -4.93
CA SER A 212 -8.72 -25.35 -3.67
C SER A 212 -9.81 -24.30 -3.88
N PRO A 213 -10.90 -24.31 -3.10
CA PRO A 213 -11.87 -23.22 -3.13
C PRO A 213 -11.19 -21.87 -2.87
N ILE A 214 -11.68 -20.83 -3.54
CA ILE A 214 -11.27 -19.44 -3.30
C ILE A 214 -12.52 -18.62 -2.98
N SER A 215 -12.39 -17.66 -2.08
CA SER A 215 -13.42 -16.64 -1.86
C SER A 215 -13.16 -15.48 -2.82
N LEU A 216 -14.19 -15.04 -3.53
CA LEU A 216 -14.12 -13.92 -4.47
C LEU A 216 -15.45 -13.17 -4.45
N SER A 217 -15.42 -11.84 -4.56
CA SER A 217 -16.59 -11.05 -4.94
C SER A 217 -16.42 -10.46 -6.35
N SER A 218 -17.52 -10.04 -6.96
CA SER A 218 -17.49 -9.31 -8.23
C SER A 218 -16.73 -7.98 -8.13
N SER A 219 -16.82 -7.29 -6.98
CA SER A 219 -16.05 -6.07 -6.69
C SER A 219 -14.53 -6.30 -6.60
N ASP A 220 -14.08 -7.52 -6.27
CA ASP A 220 -12.66 -7.88 -6.31
C ASP A 220 -12.16 -8.09 -7.75
N LEU A 221 -13.08 -8.34 -8.68
CA LEU A 221 -12.78 -8.72 -10.05
C LEU A 221 -12.88 -7.54 -11.03
N PHE A 222 -13.84 -6.66 -10.82
CA PHE A 222 -14.23 -5.66 -11.80
C PHE A 222 -14.28 -4.25 -11.22
N THR A 223 -13.49 -3.36 -11.81
CA THR A 223 -13.67 -1.90 -11.70
C THR A 223 -14.11 -1.38 -13.05
N LEU A 224 -15.25 -0.66 -13.11
CA LEU A 224 -15.66 0.01 -14.33
C LEU A 224 -14.91 1.34 -14.43
N VAL A 225 -14.30 1.61 -15.58
CA VAL A 225 -13.52 2.83 -15.84
C VAL A 225 -13.98 3.43 -17.17
N ASP A 226 -14.13 4.74 -17.21
CA ASP A 226 -14.51 5.47 -18.42
C ASP A 226 -13.37 6.27 -19.07
N GLU A 227 -13.68 7.02 -20.12
CA GLU A 227 -12.70 7.81 -20.89
C GLU A 227 -12.09 9.00 -20.15
N GLU A 228 -12.69 9.41 -19.03
CA GLU A 228 -12.19 10.48 -18.16
C GLU A 228 -11.41 9.92 -16.96
N ASP A 229 -11.05 8.62 -17.01
CA ASP A 229 -10.42 7.87 -15.93
C ASP A 229 -11.26 7.87 -14.62
N ARG A 230 -12.59 8.02 -14.73
CA ARG A 230 -13.49 7.92 -13.58
C ARG A 230 -13.76 6.46 -13.29
N GLU A 231 -13.62 6.09 -12.02
CA GLU A 231 -13.89 4.73 -11.55
C GLU A 231 -15.27 4.63 -10.92
N TYR A 232 -15.94 3.51 -11.17
CA TYR A 232 -17.25 3.21 -10.62
C TYR A 232 -17.23 1.86 -9.91
N THR A 233 -17.80 1.86 -8.71
CA THR A 233 -18.11 0.65 -7.97
C THR A 233 -19.50 0.14 -8.32
N GLU A 234 -19.80 -1.10 -7.95
CA GLU A 234 -21.10 -1.69 -8.17
C GLU A 234 -22.22 -0.92 -7.43
N ALA A 235 -23.41 -0.90 -8.02
CA ALA A 235 -24.55 -0.13 -7.54
C ALA A 235 -25.13 -0.77 -6.28
N ASP A 236 -25.22 -0.02 -5.17
CA ASP A 236 -25.67 -0.55 -3.88
C ASP A 236 -27.06 -1.22 -3.89
N ASP A 237 -27.91 -0.90 -4.86
CA ASP A 237 -29.29 -1.39 -4.97
C ASP A 237 -29.47 -2.62 -5.87
N TRP A 238 -28.38 -3.19 -6.42
CA TRP A 238 -28.44 -4.34 -7.33
C TRP A 238 -29.24 -5.52 -6.73
N TYR A 239 -29.16 -5.74 -5.41
CA TYR A 239 -29.80 -6.86 -4.71
C TYR A 239 -31.34 -6.83 -4.74
N GLN A 240 -31.93 -5.70 -5.12
CA GLN A 240 -33.38 -5.60 -5.26
C GLN A 240 -33.88 -6.27 -6.54
N ALA A 241 -33.07 -6.28 -7.60
CA ALA A 241 -33.45 -6.81 -8.91
C ALA A 241 -32.82 -8.17 -9.23
N PHE A 242 -31.68 -8.52 -8.63
CA PHE A 242 -30.97 -9.78 -8.90
C PHE A 242 -31.03 -10.74 -7.72
N ASP A 243 -31.07 -12.05 -8.04
CA ASP A 243 -30.93 -13.10 -7.03
C ASP A 243 -29.47 -13.19 -6.57
N TYR A 244 -29.26 -13.51 -5.29
CA TYR A 244 -27.94 -13.78 -4.71
C TYR A 244 -27.21 -14.91 -5.44
N GLU A 245 -27.92 -15.86 -6.05
CA GLU A 245 -27.28 -16.94 -6.85
C GLU A 245 -26.68 -16.45 -8.17
N THR A 246 -27.07 -15.25 -8.63
CA THR A 246 -26.63 -14.67 -9.91
C THR A 246 -25.58 -13.57 -9.75
N TYR A 247 -25.18 -13.30 -8.51
CA TYR A 247 -24.26 -12.23 -8.16
C TYR A 247 -23.15 -12.77 -7.26
N LEU A 248 -21.89 -12.50 -7.59
CA LEU A 248 -20.76 -13.08 -6.88
C LEU A 248 -20.48 -12.28 -5.60
N ILE A 249 -20.94 -12.77 -4.44
CA ILE A 249 -20.85 -12.03 -3.17
C ILE A 249 -20.15 -12.89 -2.13
N TYR A 250 -18.82 -12.80 -2.07
CA TYR A 250 -18.01 -13.60 -1.14
C TYR A 250 -18.30 -15.11 -1.25
N ASP A 251 -18.58 -15.58 -2.47
CA ASP A 251 -18.87 -16.99 -2.69
C ASP A 251 -17.57 -17.79 -2.81
N GLU A 252 -17.63 -19.02 -2.31
CA GLU A 252 -16.58 -20.00 -2.52
C GLU A 252 -16.68 -20.57 -3.93
N LEU A 253 -15.83 -20.08 -4.84
CA LEU A 253 -15.67 -20.67 -6.16
C LEU A 253 -14.88 -21.97 -6.04
N ASN A 254 -15.57 -23.09 -6.29
CA ASN A 254 -14.94 -24.40 -6.31
C ASN A 254 -14.03 -24.56 -7.54
N PRO A 255 -12.93 -25.34 -7.44
CA PRO A 255 -12.01 -25.58 -8.54
C PRO A 255 -12.68 -26.06 -9.83
N ASN A 256 -12.43 -25.37 -10.93
CA ASN A 256 -12.87 -25.72 -12.30
C ASN A 256 -14.40 -25.81 -12.47
N ILE A 257 -15.18 -25.11 -11.64
CA ILE A 257 -16.62 -24.95 -11.82
C ILE A 257 -16.88 -23.51 -12.25
N PRO A 258 -17.35 -23.26 -13.48
CA PRO A 258 -17.66 -21.92 -13.92
C PRO A 258 -18.92 -21.41 -13.18
N PHE A 259 -18.85 -20.15 -12.76
CA PHE A 259 -19.95 -19.35 -12.26
C PHE A 259 -20.35 -18.33 -13.33
N GLU A 260 -21.63 -18.26 -13.67
CA GLU A 260 -22.17 -17.25 -14.58
C GLU A 260 -22.99 -16.25 -13.76
N GLY A 261 -22.67 -14.95 -13.88
CA GLY A 261 -23.31 -13.93 -13.07
C GLY A 261 -23.29 -12.55 -13.70
N TYR A 262 -23.66 -11.56 -12.88
CA TYR A 262 -23.79 -10.17 -13.27
C TYR A 262 -23.00 -9.24 -12.34
N SER A 263 -22.59 -8.10 -12.88
CA SER A 263 -22.12 -6.92 -12.15
C SER A 263 -22.90 -5.72 -12.66
N VAL A 264 -23.35 -4.87 -11.74
CA VAL A 264 -24.22 -3.73 -12.08
C VAL A 264 -23.57 -2.47 -11.56
N PHE A 265 -23.40 -1.48 -12.44
CA PHE A 265 -22.81 -0.19 -12.10
C PHE A 265 -23.82 0.92 -12.36
N LEU A 266 -23.85 1.93 -11.50
CA LEU A 266 -24.63 3.15 -11.70
C LEU A 266 -23.69 4.27 -12.15
N VAL A 267 -23.88 4.75 -13.37
CA VAL A 267 -22.96 5.70 -14.02
C VAL A 267 -23.71 6.93 -14.54
N PRO A 268 -23.02 8.07 -14.78
CA PRO A 268 -23.57 9.19 -15.53
C PRO A 268 -24.07 8.78 -16.94
N GLU A 269 -25.10 9.45 -17.44
CA GLU A 269 -25.59 9.21 -18.80
C GLU A 269 -24.65 9.68 -19.90
N ASP A 270 -23.75 10.61 -19.58
CA ASP A 270 -22.86 11.29 -20.53
C ASP A 270 -21.60 10.49 -20.88
N ILE A 271 -21.36 9.33 -20.24
CA ILE A 271 -20.22 8.47 -20.56
C ILE A 271 -20.35 7.94 -21.99
N GLU A 272 -19.31 8.13 -22.81
CA GLU A 272 -19.31 7.71 -24.21
C GLU A 272 -18.54 6.40 -24.44
N SER A 273 -17.48 6.14 -23.67
CA SER A 273 -16.56 5.03 -23.85
C SER A 273 -16.09 4.48 -22.51
N TYR A 274 -16.27 3.19 -22.28
CA TYR A 274 -15.90 2.61 -20.99
C TYR A 274 -15.55 1.14 -21.10
N GLY A 275 -14.81 0.67 -20.10
CA GLY A 275 -14.37 -0.70 -20.01
C GLY A 275 -14.38 -1.21 -18.57
N VAL A 276 -14.18 -2.51 -18.44
CA VAL A 276 -13.99 -3.13 -17.13
C VAL A 276 -12.53 -3.53 -17.00
N ALA A 277 -11.89 -2.97 -15.98
CA ALA A 277 -10.52 -3.28 -15.62
C ALA A 277 -10.47 -4.45 -14.63
N SER A 278 -9.50 -5.35 -14.83
CA SER A 278 -9.08 -6.32 -13.82
C SER A 278 -7.56 -6.42 -13.82
N CYS A 279 -6.95 -6.41 -12.63
CA CYS A 279 -5.50 -6.46 -12.50
C CYS A 279 -5.06 -7.81 -11.94
N LYS A 280 -4.02 -8.38 -12.54
CA LYS A 280 -3.44 -9.62 -12.04
C LYS A 280 -2.65 -9.30 -10.77
N LYS A 281 -3.15 -9.81 -9.64
CA LYS A 281 -2.52 -9.66 -8.32
C LYS A 281 -1.01 -9.97 -8.37
N ASP A 282 -0.24 -9.12 -7.69
CA ASP A 282 1.22 -9.21 -7.59
C ASP A 282 1.97 -9.09 -8.94
N THR A 283 1.34 -8.48 -9.95
CA THR A 283 1.96 -8.15 -11.24
C THR A 283 1.52 -6.77 -11.72
N ASP A 284 2.29 -6.19 -12.64
CA ASP A 284 1.99 -4.90 -13.28
C ASP A 284 1.09 -5.04 -14.53
N ILE A 285 0.34 -6.16 -14.65
CA ILE A 285 -0.51 -6.42 -15.81
C ILE A 285 -1.97 -6.21 -15.42
N CYS A 286 -2.64 -5.32 -16.15
CA CYS A 286 -4.09 -5.12 -16.06
C CYS A 286 -4.74 -5.40 -17.41
N TYR A 287 -5.91 -6.01 -17.39
CA TYR A 287 -6.73 -6.22 -18.57
C TYR A 287 -7.85 -5.20 -18.58
N LEU A 288 -8.08 -4.56 -19.73
CA LEU A 288 -9.20 -3.67 -19.96
C LEU A 288 -10.12 -4.29 -21.01
N VAL A 289 -11.29 -4.76 -20.58
CA VAL A 289 -12.33 -5.23 -21.50
C VAL A 289 -13.12 -4.04 -22.00
N ASN A 290 -12.95 -3.68 -23.26
CA ASN A 290 -13.68 -2.57 -23.88
C ASN A 290 -15.16 -2.97 -24.05
N LEU A 291 -16.06 -2.23 -23.42
CA LEU A 291 -17.50 -2.48 -23.47
C LEU A 291 -18.21 -1.59 -24.48
N ARG A 292 -17.66 -0.39 -24.73
CA ARG A 292 -18.17 0.58 -25.68
C ARG A 292 -17.04 1.42 -26.26
#